data_AF-A0A4Q9QUE1-F1
#
_entry.id   AF-A0A4Q9QUE1-F1
#
_cell.length_a   1.000
_cell.length_b   1.000
_cell.length_c   1.000
_cell.angle_alpha   90.00
_cell.angle_beta   90.00
_cell.angle_gamma   90.00
#
_symmetry.space_group_name_H-M   'P 1'
#
loop_
_entity.id
_entity.type
_entity.pdbx_description
1 polymer ?
#
loop_
_entity_poly.entity_id
_entity_poly.type
_entity_poly.pdbx_seq_one_letter_code
_entity_poly.pdbx_strand_id
1 'polypeptide(L)'
;MSKVVSFLTPVKATVIDRAYMEQFSNDQLAYRAWEGADFALEVYLDEEKDSDSTREGDFELVSAVLAMRVLAHRLIGMDPIEVRQKIHERFLLSVLQEQGDGDEH
;
A
#
# COMPACT_ATOMS: atom_id res chain seq x y z
N MET A 1 51.63 4.80 9.27
CA MET A 1 50.45 4.00 8.90
C MET A 1 49.26 4.49 9.72
N SER A 2 48.36 5.28 9.12
CA SER A 2 47.19 5.83 9.81
C SER A 2 46.00 4.88 9.62
N LYS A 3 45.46 4.34 10.72
CA LYS A 3 44.19 3.61 10.71
C LYS A 3 43.06 4.63 10.67
N VAL A 4 42.47 4.83 9.50
CA VAL A 4 41.23 5.59 9.39
C VAL A 4 40.10 4.68 9.87
N VAL A 5 39.63 4.92 11.09
CA VAL A 5 38.41 4.31 11.62
C VAL A 5 37.25 5.10 11.00
N SER A 6 36.58 4.53 10.01
CA SER A 6 35.34 5.12 9.47
C SER A 6 34.23 4.96 10.51
N PHE A 7 33.90 6.02 11.22
CA PHE A 7 32.65 6.10 11.97
C PHE A 7 31.53 6.21 10.95
N LEU A 8 30.91 5.08 10.61
CA LEU A 8 29.63 5.08 9.90
C LEU A 8 28.64 5.81 10.80
N THR A 9 28.28 7.05 10.42
CA THR A 9 27.20 7.79 11.05
C THR A 9 25.97 6.88 11.06
N PRO A 10 25.31 6.63 12.21
CA PRO A 10 24.15 5.77 12.24
C PRO A 10 23.09 6.38 11.32
N VAL A 11 22.80 5.70 10.22
CA VAL A 11 21.70 6.06 9.32
C VAL A 11 20.45 5.95 10.16
N LYS A 12 19.84 7.10 10.48
CA LYS A 12 18.58 7.13 11.22
C LYS A 12 17.56 6.41 10.35
N ALA A 13 17.03 5.28 10.84
CA ALA A 13 16.01 4.53 10.10
C ALA A 13 14.85 5.47 9.77
N THR A 14 14.51 5.58 8.49
CA THR A 14 13.36 6.36 8.05
C THR A 14 12.12 5.50 8.22
N VAL A 15 11.19 5.96 9.04
CA VAL A 15 9.90 5.30 9.20
C VAL A 15 9.03 5.70 8.02
N ILE A 16 8.62 4.71 7.22
CA ILE A 16 7.69 4.92 6.11
C ILE A 16 6.28 4.81 6.67
N ASP A 17 5.65 5.95 6.89
CA ASP A 17 4.27 6.07 7.36
C ASP A 17 3.46 7.04 6.48
N ARG A 18 2.23 7.32 6.88
CA ARG A 18 1.37 8.30 6.18
C ARG A 18 2.02 9.68 6.13
N ALA A 19 2.62 10.17 7.23
CA ALA A 19 3.20 11.51 7.29
C ALA A 19 4.41 11.63 6.37
N TYR A 20 5.22 10.59 6.27
CA TYR A 20 6.27 10.49 5.27
C TYR A 20 5.72 10.57 3.85
N MET A 21 4.58 9.94 3.55
CA MET A 21 3.98 10.01 2.23
C MET A 21 3.34 11.36 1.90
N GLU A 22 2.88 12.12 2.91
CA GLU A 22 2.27 13.44 2.70
C GLU A 22 3.26 14.47 2.11
N GLN A 23 4.58 14.25 2.16
CA GLN A 23 5.55 15.17 1.56
C GLN A 23 5.61 15.11 0.03
N PHE A 24 5.06 14.06 -0.59
CA PHE A 24 5.11 13.88 -2.03
C PHE A 24 3.93 14.54 -2.74
N SER A 25 4.13 14.98 -3.98
CA SER A 25 3.07 15.46 -4.87
C SER A 25 2.15 14.30 -5.34
N ASN A 26 0.98 14.62 -5.88
CA ASN A 26 0.03 13.60 -6.36
C ASN A 26 0.63 12.70 -7.45
N ASP A 27 1.39 13.28 -8.38
CA ASP A 27 2.04 12.51 -9.46
C ASP A 27 3.12 11.57 -8.90
N GLN A 28 3.91 12.06 -7.93
CA GLN A 28 4.91 11.24 -7.25
C GLN A 28 4.28 10.10 -6.44
N LEU A 29 3.13 10.36 -5.80
CA LEU A 29 2.37 9.32 -5.09
C LEU A 29 1.78 8.29 -6.06
N ALA A 30 1.26 8.74 -7.21
CA ALA A 30 0.72 7.85 -8.23
C ALA A 30 1.82 6.96 -8.82
N TYR A 31 2.97 7.53 -9.16
CA TYR A 31 4.11 6.78 -9.68
C TYR A 31 4.63 5.77 -8.66
N ARG A 32 4.86 6.19 -7.41
CA ARG A 32 5.30 5.29 -6.32
C ARG A 32 4.32 4.16 -6.04
N ALA A 33 3.02 4.47 -6.04
CA ALA A 33 1.98 3.47 -5.83
C ALA A 33 1.95 2.45 -6.97
N TRP A 34 2.12 2.91 -8.21
CA TRP A 34 2.15 2.03 -9.38
C TRP A 34 3.42 1.16 -9.39
N GLU A 35 4.60 1.79 -9.35
CA GLU A 35 5.91 1.10 -9.41
C GLU A 35 6.07 0.07 -8.29
N GLY A 36 5.76 0.45 -7.04
CA GLY A 36 5.89 -0.49 -5.91
C GLY A 36 4.88 -1.64 -5.95
N ALA A 37 3.67 -1.41 -6.47
CA ALA A 37 2.69 -2.47 -6.66
C ALA A 37 3.06 -3.41 -7.81
N ASP A 38 3.61 -2.86 -8.90
CA ASP A 38 4.09 -3.63 -10.06
C ASP A 38 5.27 -4.52 -9.68
N PHE A 39 6.28 -3.96 -9.00
CA PHE A 39 7.41 -4.72 -8.47
C PHE A 39 6.97 -5.82 -7.51
N ALA A 40 6.09 -5.50 -6.54
CA ALA A 40 5.57 -6.50 -5.62
C ALA A 40 4.83 -7.62 -6.37
N LEU A 41 4.06 -7.28 -7.41
CA LEU A 41 3.38 -8.27 -8.24
C LEU A 41 4.36 -9.18 -8.96
N GLU A 42 5.42 -8.63 -9.57
CA GLU A 42 6.49 -9.41 -10.21
C GLU A 42 7.11 -10.40 -9.22
N VAL A 43 7.47 -9.92 -8.03
CA VAL A 43 8.00 -10.77 -6.95
C VAL A 43 6.99 -11.85 -6.57
N TYR A 44 5.70 -11.54 -6.41
CA TYR A 44 4.74 -12.55 -5.97
C TYR A 44 4.42 -13.59 -7.04
N LEU A 45 4.51 -13.22 -8.32
CA LEU A 45 4.27 -14.11 -9.46
C LEU A 45 5.49 -14.95 -9.83
N ASP A 46 6.68 -14.61 -9.33
CA ASP A 46 7.87 -15.43 -9.50
C ASP A 46 7.77 -16.74 -8.69
N GLU A 47 7.77 -17.87 -9.39
CA GLU A 47 7.73 -19.21 -8.79
C GLU A 47 9.06 -19.60 -8.13
N GLU A 48 10.17 -18.96 -8.52
CA GLU A 48 11.53 -19.22 -8.01
C GLU A 48 11.97 -18.23 -6.92
N LYS A 49 11.07 -17.34 -6.46
CA LYS A 49 11.40 -16.31 -5.47
C LYS A 49 11.92 -16.91 -4.16
N ASP A 50 12.91 -16.25 -3.58
CA ASP A 50 13.41 -16.57 -2.25
C ASP A 50 12.76 -15.71 -1.15
N SER A 51 13.18 -15.94 0.09
CA SER A 51 12.66 -15.22 1.26
C SER A 51 13.05 -13.74 1.27
N ASP A 52 14.19 -13.38 0.68
CA ASP A 52 14.66 -12.00 0.67
C ASP A 52 13.90 -11.19 -0.38
N SER A 53 13.72 -11.74 -1.58
CA SER A 53 12.84 -11.18 -2.61
C SER A 53 11.42 -10.98 -2.08
N THR A 54 10.88 -11.95 -1.32
CA THR A 54 9.54 -11.82 -0.72
C THR A 54 9.47 -10.64 0.26
N ARG A 55 10.51 -10.41 1.07
CA ARG A 55 10.55 -9.29 2.03
C ARG A 55 10.65 -7.95 1.33
N GLU A 56 11.40 -7.87 0.24
CA GLU A 56 11.44 -6.68 -0.61
C GLU A 56 10.07 -6.41 -1.25
N GLY A 57 9.41 -7.45 -1.78
CA GLY A 57 8.05 -7.35 -2.31
C GLY A 57 7.03 -6.89 -1.26
N ASP A 58 7.07 -7.45 -0.04
CA ASP A 58 6.23 -7.02 1.07
C ASP A 58 6.44 -5.54 1.40
N PHE A 59 7.70 -5.11 1.46
CA PHE A 59 8.05 -3.73 1.79
C PHE A 59 7.55 -2.74 0.72
N GLU A 60 7.80 -3.04 -0.55
CA GLU A 60 7.36 -2.21 -1.67
C GLU A 60 5.84 -2.17 -1.77
N LEU A 61 5.15 -3.30 -1.51
CA LEU A 61 3.69 -3.33 -1.45
C LEU A 61 3.15 -2.43 -0.34
N VAL A 62 3.73 -2.49 0.86
CA VAL A 62 3.30 -1.63 1.98
C VAL A 62 3.51 -0.16 1.64
N SER A 63 4.66 0.19 1.07
CA SER A 63 4.98 1.54 0.62
C SER A 63 3.97 2.03 -0.45
N ALA A 64 3.70 1.21 -1.46
CA ALA A 64 2.74 1.51 -2.51
C ALA A 64 1.32 1.73 -1.98
N VAL A 65 0.87 0.88 -1.04
CA VAL A 65 -0.44 1.02 -0.40
C VAL A 65 -0.52 2.30 0.43
N LEU A 66 0.54 2.69 1.13
CA LEU A 66 0.58 3.95 1.88
C LEU A 66 0.50 5.16 0.94
N ALA A 67 1.25 5.16 -0.16
CA ALA A 67 1.18 6.20 -1.17
C ALA A 67 -0.22 6.31 -1.79
N MET A 68 -0.82 5.17 -2.13
CA MET A 68 -2.18 5.10 -2.68
C MET A 68 -3.23 5.60 -1.70
N ARG A 69 -3.10 5.30 -0.40
CA ARG A 69 -4.00 5.79 0.65
C ARG A 69 -3.95 7.31 0.79
N VAL A 70 -2.77 7.91 0.75
CA VAL A 70 -2.62 9.37 0.78
C VAL A 70 -3.21 9.98 -0.48
N LEU A 71 -2.91 9.43 -1.65
CA LEU A 71 -3.44 9.91 -2.92
C LEU A 71 -4.97 9.83 -2.97
N ALA A 72 -5.54 8.68 -2.62
CA ALA A 72 -6.99 8.48 -2.57
C ALA A 72 -7.66 9.46 -1.59
N HIS A 73 -7.06 9.68 -0.43
CA HIS A 73 -7.55 10.65 0.53
C HIS A 73 -7.56 12.08 -0.04
N ARG A 74 -6.49 12.48 -0.74
CA ARG A 74 -6.41 13.82 -1.37
C ARG A 74 -7.41 14.02 -2.50
N LEU A 75 -7.63 13.00 -3.33
CA LEU A 75 -8.50 13.11 -4.49
C LEU A 75 -9.99 13.04 -4.11
N ILE A 76 -10.33 12.21 -3.13
CA ILE A 76 -11.73 11.89 -2.80
C ILE A 76 -12.19 12.60 -1.51
N GLY A 77 -11.26 13.06 -0.68
CA GLY A 77 -11.55 13.71 0.60
C GLY A 77 -12.05 12.76 1.71
N MET A 78 -12.02 11.44 1.47
CA MET A 78 -12.47 10.41 2.42
C MET A 78 -11.28 9.62 2.96
N ASP A 79 -11.33 9.18 4.22
CA ASP A 79 -10.30 8.28 4.72
C ASP A 79 -10.44 6.89 4.05
N PRO A 80 -9.34 6.26 3.59
CA PRO A 80 -9.40 4.96 2.94
C PRO A 80 -10.03 3.84 3.77
N ILE A 81 -9.99 3.93 5.10
CA ILE A 81 -10.68 2.99 6.01
C ILE A 81 -12.20 3.20 5.92
N GLU A 82 -12.65 4.46 5.95
CA GLU A 82 -14.06 4.80 5.76
C GLU A 82 -14.57 4.35 4.38
N VAL A 83 -13.76 4.50 3.33
CA VAL A 83 -14.09 4.00 1.99
C VAL A 83 -14.27 2.48 2.00
N ARG A 84 -13.35 1.74 2.64
CA ARG A 84 -13.44 0.29 2.75
C ARG A 84 -14.70 -0.15 3.50
N GLN A 85 -15.03 0.52 4.60
CA GLN A 85 -16.25 0.25 5.37
C GLN A 85 -17.50 0.48 4.51
N LYS A 86 -17.59 1.63 3.82
CA LYS A 86 -18.72 1.93 2.93
C LYS A 86 -18.87 0.93 1.78
N ILE A 87 -17.76 0.46 1.20
CA ILE A 87 -17.79 -0.58 0.16
C ILE A 87 -18.31 -1.89 0.75
N HIS A 88 -17.82 -2.28 1.92
CA HIS A 88 -18.27 -3.51 2.59
C HIS A 88 -19.75 -3.46 2.98
N GLU A 89 -20.22 -2.33 3.51
CA GLU A 89 -21.64 -2.13 3.83
C GLU A 89 -22.53 -2.20 2.59
N ARG A 90 -22.11 -1.57 1.47
CA ARG A 90 -22.83 -1.67 0.19
C ARG A 90 -22.91 -3.10 -0.32
N PHE A 91 -21.82 -3.86 -0.19
CA PHE A 91 -21.77 -5.27 -0.57
C PHE A 91 -22.73 -6.12 0.28
N LEU A 92 -22.75 -5.92 1.60
CA LEU A 92 -23.68 -6.63 2.47
C LEU A 92 -25.14 -6.30 2.12
N LEU A 93 -25.44 -5.03 1.82
CA LEU A 93 -26.79 -4.62 1.41
C LEU A 93 -27.21 -5.25 0.08
N SER A 94 -26.32 -5.37 -0.92
CA SER A 94 -26.67 -6.02 -2.19
C SER A 94 -26.96 -7.51 -2.02
N VAL A 95 -26.17 -8.21 -1.19
CA VAL A 95 -26.41 -9.64 -0.90
C VAL A 95 -27.74 -9.86 -0.17
N LEU A 96 -28.10 -8.97 0.77
CA LEU A 96 -29.38 -9.07 1.48
C LEU A 96 -30.59 -8.76 0.59
N GLN A 97 -30.44 -7.86 -0.39
CA GLN A 97 -31.49 -7.56 -1.37
C GLN A 97 -31.73 -8.75 -2.32
N GLU A 98 -30.66 -9.43 -2.75
CA GLU A 98 -30.76 -10.63 -3.59
C GLU A 98 -31.37 -11.84 -2.85
N GLN A 99 -31.20 -11.92 -1.53
CA GLN A 99 -31.82 -12.99 -0.72
C GLN A 99 -33.29 -12.74 -0.40
N GLY A 100 -33.75 -11.49 -0.36
CA GLY A 100 -35.16 -11.14 -0.10
C GLY A 100 -36.09 -11.36 -1.30
N ASP A 101 -35.56 -11.40 -2.52
CA ASP A 101 -36.34 -11.58 -3.76
C ASP A 101 -36.55 -13.07 -4.13
N GLY A 102 -35.92 -14.00 -3.39
CA GLY A 102 -35.97 -15.44 -3.64
C GLY A 102 -37.07 -16.22 -2.89
N ASP A 103 -37.77 -15.57 -1.96
CA ASP A 103 -38.78 -16.22 -1.10
C ASP A 103 -40.24 -15.99 -1.56
N GLU A 104 -40.46 -15.27 -2.67
CA GLU A 104 -41.79 -15.04 -3.26
C GLU A 104 -42.02 -15.86 -4.54
N HIS A 105 -41.84 -17.20 -4.54
CA HIS A 105 -42.44 -18.09 -5.56
C HIS A 105 -42.74 -19.50 -5.04
#